data_AF-A0A6N7EMJ9-F1
#
_entry.id   AF-A0A6N7EMJ9-F1
#
_cell.length_a   1.000
_cell.length_b   1.000
_cell.length_c   1.000
_cell.angle_alpha   90.00
_cell.angle_beta   90.00
_cell.angle_gamma   90.00
#
_symmetry.space_group_name_H-M   'P 1'
#
loop_
_entity.id
_entity.type
_entity.pdbx_description
1 polymer ?
#
loop_
_entity_poly.entity_id
_entity_poly.type
_entity_poly.pdbx_seq_one_letter_code
_entity_poly.pdbx_strand_id
1 'polypeptide(L)' 'MSATGIRTGEALGLDVTDLDLTSNTLTVTGKYGKIRVLPLHPGFRWE' A
#
# COMPACT_ATOMS: atom_id res chain seq x y z
N MET A 1 2.38 -5.46 -10.76
CA MET A 1 1.70 -4.58 -9.79
C MET A 1 0.94 -3.51 -10.57
N SER A 2 -0.38 -3.66 -10.72
CA SER A 2 -1.17 -2.88 -11.69
C SER A 2 -2.41 -2.21 -11.09
N ALA A 3 -2.29 -1.68 -9.87
CA ALA A 3 -3.30 -0.83 -9.24
C ALA A 3 -2.66 0.34 -8.46
N THR A 4 -1.54 0.10 -7.78
CA THR A 4 -0.87 1.09 -6.90
C THR A 4 0.56 1.48 -7.33
N GLY A 5 1.17 0.75 -8.28
CA GLY A 5 2.56 1.00 -8.69
C GLY A 5 3.62 0.69 -7.62
N ILE A 6 3.29 -0.15 -6.63
CA ILE A 6 4.28 -0.65 -5.66
C ILE A 6 5.30 -1.57 -6.35
N ARG A 7 6.48 -1.73 -5.74
CA ARG A 7 7.50 -2.71 -6.14
C ARG A 7 7.40 -3.97 -5.29
N THR A 8 7.94 -5.10 -5.76
CA THR A 8 7.80 -6.40 -5.06
C THR A 8 8.38 -6.34 -3.65
N GLY A 9 9.53 -5.68 -3.47
CA GLY A 9 10.12 -5.50 -2.13
C GLY A 9 9.30 -4.63 -1.19
N GLU A 10 8.51 -3.68 -1.72
CA GLU A 10 7.58 -2.89 -0.91
C GLU A 10 6.39 -3.75 -0.47
N ALA A 11 5.88 -4.62 -1.37
CA ALA A 11 4.77 -5.52 -1.06
C ALA A 11 5.13 -6.58 0.00
N LEU A 12 6.35 -7.11 -0.05
CA LEU A 12 6.84 -8.12 0.90
C LEU A 12 7.09 -7.55 2.31
N GLY A 13 7.27 -6.24 2.43
CA GLY A 13 7.52 -5.55 3.70
C GLY A 13 6.28 -4.95 4.35
N LEU A 14 5.08 -5.20 3.80
CA LEU A 14 3.83 -4.69 4.33
C LEU A 14 3.34 -5.48 5.54
N ASP A 15 2.78 -4.75 6.50
CA ASP A 15 1.94 -5.28 7.56
C ASP A 15 0.47 -4.87 7.32
N VAL A 16 -0.46 -5.59 7.96
CA VAL A 16 -1.88 -5.23 7.99
C VAL A 16 -2.07 -3.83 8.57
N THR A 17 -1.21 -3.41 9.50
CA THR A 17 -1.27 -2.06 10.08
C THR A 17 -0.95 -0.94 9.10
N ASP A 18 -0.35 -1.24 7.95
CA ASP A 18 -0.05 -0.24 6.92
C ASP A 18 -1.26 0.11 6.04
N LEU A 19 -2.37 -0.63 6.20
CA LEU A 19 -3.61 -0.48 5.46
C LEU A 19 -4.61 0.40 6.23
N ASP A 20 -4.99 1.54 5.65
CA ASP A 20 -6.09 2.36 6.16
C ASP A 20 -7.32 2.19 5.27
N LEU A 21 -8.27 1.41 5.76
CA LEU A 21 -9.55 1.15 5.10
C LEU A 21 -10.50 2.35 5.09
N THR A 22 -10.36 3.26 6.06
CA THR A 22 -11.21 4.45 6.17
C THR A 22 -10.82 5.46 5.11
N SER A 23 -9.52 5.67 4.92
CA SER A 23 -8.97 6.57 3.91
C SER A 23 -8.75 5.89 2.55
N ASN A 24 -8.90 4.57 2.49
CA ASN A 24 -8.59 3.72 1.32
C ASN A 24 -7.16 3.94 0.80
N THR A 25 -6.19 3.93 1.72
CA THR A 25 -4.78 4.16 1.45
C THR A 25 -3.89 3.04 1.98
N LEU A 26 -2.68 2.96 1.42
CA LEU A 26 -1.63 2.04 1.83
C LEU A 26 -0.34 2.82 2.07
N THR A 27 0.25 2.65 3.25
CA THR A 27 1.58 3.18 3.55
C THR A 27 2.64 2.18 3.14
N VAL A 28 3.67 2.61 2.39
CA VAL A 28 4.76 1.73 1.97
C VAL A 28 6.11 2.29 2.33
N THR A 29 7.02 1.41 2.75
CA THR A 29 8.42 1.74 2.98
C THR A 29 9.26 1.26 1.81
N GLY A 30 9.76 2.22 1.02
CA GLY A 30 10.62 1.98 -0.12
C GLY A 30 12.11 1.98 0.23
N LYS A 31 12.93 2.01 -0.83
CA LYS A 31 14.39 2.04 -0.72
C LYS A 31 14.86 3.16 0.20
N TYR A 32 15.82 2.85 1.07
CA TYR A 32 16.40 3.77 2.07
C TYR A 32 15.40 4.27 3.13
N GLY A 33 14.35 3.50 3.41
CA GLY A 33 13.35 3.89 4.41
C GLY A 33 12.45 5.03 3.96
N LYS A 34 12.36 5.30 2.65
CA LYS A 34 11.47 6.34 2.12
C LYS A 34 10.03 5.90 2.23
N ILE A 35 9.24 6.63 2.99
CA ILE A 35 7.81 6.35 3.18
C ILE A 35 6.99 7.14 2.16
N ARG A 36 5.97 6.49 1.58
CA ARG A 36 4.93 7.16 0.78
C ARG A 36 3.57 6.53 1.02
N VAL A 37 2.52 7.32 0.87
CA VAL A 37 1.12 6.87 0.94
C VAL A 37 0.59 6.72 -0.47
N LEU A 38 -0.04 5.59 -0.76
CA LEU A 38 -0.61 5.27 -2.06
C LEU A 38 -2.13 5.08 -1.94
N PRO A 39 -2.92 5.65 -2.86
CA PRO A 39 -4.35 5.35 -2.90
C PRO A 39 -4.56 3.89 -3.33
N LEU A 40 -5.53 3.22 -2.72
CA LEU A 40 -6.01 1.93 -3.18
C LEU A 40 -6.97 2.12 -4.34
N HIS A 41 -7.01 1.13 -5.23
CA HIS A 41 -7.97 1.14 -6.33
C HIS A 41 -9.41 1.08 -5.78
N PRO A 42 -10.36 1.86 -6.30
CA PRO A 42 -11.74 1.94 -5.79
C PRO A 42 -12.54 0.62 -5.85
N GLY A 43 -12.01 -0.41 -6.51
CA GLY A 43 -12.55 -1.78 -6.47
C GLY A 43 -12.12 -2.61 -5.27
N PHE A 44 -11.32 -2.06 -4.35
CA PHE A 44 -10.95 -2.74 -3.12
C PHE A 44 -12.16 -2.79 -2.17
N ARG A 45 -12.85 -3.93 -2.16
CA ARG A 45 -13.91 -4.26 -1.19
C ARG A 45 -13.43 -5.40 -0.31
N TRP A 46 -13.63 -5.26 0.99
CA TRP A 46 -13.52 -6.34 1.96
C TRP A 46 -14.95 -6.70 2.39
N GLU A 47 -15.44 -7.85 1.92
CA GLU A 47 -16.70 -8.51 2.31
C GLU A 47 -16.40 -9.98 2.55
#